data_AF-Q2AAM0-F1
#
_entry.id   AF-Q2AAM0-F1
#
_cell.length_a   1.000
_cell.length_b   1.000
_cell.length_c   1.000
_cell.angle_alpha   90.00
_cell.angle_beta   90.00
_cell.angle_gamma   90.00
#
_symmetry.space_group_name_H-M   'P 1'
#
loop_
_entity.id
_entity.type
_entity.pdbx_description
1 polymer ?
#
loop_
_entity_poly.entity_id
_entity_poly.type
_entity_poly.pdbx_seq_one_letter_code
_entity_poly.pdbx_strand_id
1 'polypeptide(L)'
;TEGCRGEGGILVNKDGCRYLQDYGLGPETPVGQPKNKYMELGPRDRVSQAFWNEQKKGRTIKTPLGDAVHLDLRHLGRDYLHERLPLICELTMAYAGVDPAESPVPIRPVVHYTMG
;
A
#
# COMPACT_ATOMS: atom_id res chain seq x y z
N THR A 1 -5.50 -6.55 3.25
CA THR A 1 -5.71 -7.59 2.22
C THR A 1 -5.25 -7.06 0.87
N GLU A 2 -4.99 -7.89 -0.14
CA GLU A 2 -4.74 -7.39 -1.51
C GLU A 2 -5.91 -6.57 -2.05
N GLY A 3 -7.14 -6.85 -1.60
CA GLY A 3 -8.32 -6.06 -1.92
C GLY A 3 -8.12 -4.55 -1.73
N CYS A 4 -7.30 -4.10 -0.77
CA CYS A 4 -6.99 -2.68 -0.62
C CYS A 4 -6.38 -2.04 -1.87
N ARG A 5 -5.50 -2.76 -2.58
CA ARG A 5 -4.94 -2.30 -3.88
C ARG A 5 -5.98 -2.44 -4.99
N GLY A 6 -6.76 -3.52 -4.97
CA GLY A 6 -7.88 -3.78 -5.90
C GLY A 6 -8.92 -2.65 -5.92
N GLU A 7 -9.24 -2.13 -4.74
CA GLU A 7 -10.19 -1.04 -4.52
C GLU A 7 -9.60 0.35 -4.80
N GLY A 8 -8.31 0.45 -5.18
CA GLY A 8 -7.67 1.72 -5.58
C GLY A 8 -6.64 2.28 -4.60
N GLY A 9 -6.33 1.58 -3.51
CA GLY A 9 -5.30 2.02 -2.55
C GLY A 9 -3.94 2.20 -3.19
N ILE A 10 -3.26 3.29 -2.83
CA ILE A 10 -1.98 3.70 -3.44
C ILE A 10 -0.81 3.49 -2.48
N LEU A 11 0.37 3.17 -3.02
CA LEU A 11 1.58 2.98 -2.22
C LEU A 11 2.47 4.22 -2.27
N VAL A 12 2.76 4.77 -1.10
CA VAL A 12 3.45 6.05 -0.94
C VAL A 12 4.67 5.88 -0.05
N ASN A 13 5.80 6.45 -0.46
CA ASN A 13 7.04 6.38 0.32
C ASN A 13 7.07 7.47 1.43
N LYS A 14 8.19 7.62 2.14
CA LYS A 14 8.31 8.60 3.24
C LYS A 14 8.17 10.06 2.78
N ASP A 15 8.45 10.33 1.51
CA ASP A 15 8.47 11.67 0.91
C ASP A 15 7.10 12.04 0.31
N GLY A 16 6.09 11.18 0.45
CA GLY A 16 4.78 11.41 -0.15
C GLY A 16 4.69 11.02 -1.63
N CYS A 17 5.74 10.41 -2.20
CA CYS A 17 5.76 10.01 -3.61
C CYS A 17 5.09 8.64 -3.82
N ARG A 18 4.22 8.52 -4.82
CA ARG A 18 3.63 7.26 -5.27
C ARG A 18 4.65 6.43 -6.05
N TYR A 19 5.57 5.81 -5.31
CA TYR A 19 6.86 5.36 -5.81
C TYR A 19 6.82 4.23 -6.85
N LEU A 20 5.71 3.50 -7.00
CA LEU A 20 5.62 2.38 -7.97
C LEU A 20 5.87 2.82 -9.42
N GLN A 21 5.63 4.09 -9.72
CA GLN A 21 5.92 4.69 -11.04
C GLN A 21 7.41 4.59 -11.42
N ASP A 22 8.30 4.51 -10.44
CA ASP A 22 9.76 4.45 -10.64
C ASP A 22 10.28 3.03 -10.92
N TYR A 23 9.40 2.02 -10.92
CA TYR A 23 9.79 0.60 -10.89
C TYR A 23 9.25 -0.24 -12.06
N GLY A 24 8.91 0.41 -13.17
CA GLY A 24 8.49 -0.28 -14.40
C GLY A 24 7.17 -1.03 -14.26
N LEU A 25 6.27 -0.51 -13.43
CA LEU A 25 4.90 -1.01 -13.23
C LEU A 25 3.89 -0.23 -14.07
N GLY A 26 4.29 0.24 -15.26
CA GLY A 26 3.48 1.10 -16.11
C GLY A 26 3.51 2.58 -15.68
N PRO A 27 2.90 3.47 -16.47
CA PRO A 27 2.76 4.87 -16.12
C PRO A 27 1.87 5.04 -14.89
N GLU A 28 2.07 6.14 -14.17
CA GLU A 28 1.16 6.54 -13.11
C GLU A 28 -0.27 6.65 -13.65
N THR A 29 -1.22 6.07 -12.93
CA THR A 29 -2.65 6.16 -13.22
C THR A 29 -3.30 7.23 -12.35
N PRO A 30 -4.37 7.92 -12.78
CA PRO A 30 -5.10 8.79 -11.87
C PRO A 30 -5.59 8.03 -10.62
N VAL A 31 -5.59 8.70 -9.47
CA VAL A 31 -6.13 8.15 -8.22
C VAL A 31 -7.62 7.86 -8.40
N GLY A 32 -8.10 6.71 -7.88
CA GLY A 32 -9.46 6.23 -8.10
C GLY A 32 -9.72 5.60 -9.48
N GLN A 33 -8.72 5.55 -10.37
CA GLN A 33 -8.82 4.92 -11.69
C GLN A 33 -7.75 3.83 -11.87
N PRO A 34 -7.83 2.73 -11.09
CA PRO A 34 -6.83 1.66 -11.16
C PRO A 34 -6.87 0.97 -12.54
N LYS A 35 -5.69 0.65 -13.08
CA LYS A 35 -5.55 -0.05 -14.36
C LYS A 35 -4.91 -1.40 -14.16
N ASN A 36 -5.50 -2.44 -14.77
CA ASN A 36 -5.02 -3.81 -14.64
C ASN A 36 -3.55 -3.93 -15.05
N LYS A 37 -2.76 -4.67 -14.25
CA LYS A 37 -1.33 -4.92 -14.40
C LYS A 37 -0.42 -3.70 -14.23
N TYR A 38 -0.95 -2.53 -13.90
CA TYR A 38 -0.17 -1.32 -13.66
C TYR A 38 -0.19 -0.94 -12.17
N MET A 39 0.86 -0.25 -11.74
CA MET A 39 1.01 0.34 -10.42
C MET A 39 0.70 -0.70 -9.32
N GLU A 40 -0.26 -0.42 -8.44
CA GLU A 40 -0.66 -1.28 -7.34
C GLU A 40 -1.38 -2.55 -7.81
N LEU A 41 -1.89 -2.60 -9.04
CA LEU A 41 -2.43 -3.83 -9.66
C LEU A 41 -1.38 -4.61 -10.47
N GLY A 42 -0.11 -4.23 -10.37
CA GLY A 42 1.00 -4.98 -10.91
C GLY A 42 1.25 -6.32 -10.17
N PRO A 43 2.14 -7.17 -10.70
CA PRO A 43 2.51 -8.44 -10.07
C PRO A 43 3.04 -8.24 -8.63
N ARG A 44 2.56 -9.06 -7.68
CA ARG A 44 2.87 -8.94 -6.25
C ARG A 44 4.38 -9.02 -5.97
N ASP A 45 5.11 -9.83 -6.72
CA ASP A 45 6.56 -9.97 -6.62
C ASP A 45 7.28 -8.67 -7.01
N ARG A 46 6.84 -8.02 -8.10
CA ARG A 46 7.39 -6.74 -8.58
C ARG A 46 7.09 -5.60 -7.60
N VAL A 47 5.88 -5.57 -7.04
CA VAL A 47 5.50 -4.61 -5.99
C VAL A 47 6.38 -4.80 -4.73
N SER A 48 6.66 -6.05 -4.35
CA SER A 48 7.53 -6.36 -3.21
C SER A 48 9.01 -5.99 -3.48
N GLN A 49 9.50 -6.21 -4.70
CA GLN A 49 10.83 -5.78 -5.12
C GLN A 49 10.96 -4.25 -5.15
N ALA A 50 9.90 -3.53 -5.54
CA ALA A 50 9.88 -2.07 -5.51
C ALA A 50 10.05 -1.53 -4.08
N PHE A 51 9.36 -2.13 -3.10
CA PHE A 51 9.57 -1.81 -1.68
C PHE A 51 11.04 -2.02 -1.25
N TRP A 52 11.63 -3.16 -1.62
CA TRP A 52 13.03 -3.47 -1.29
C TRP A 52 14.01 -2.41 -1.83
N ASN A 53 13.75 -1.90 -3.05
CA ASN A 53 14.55 -0.85 -3.63
C ASN A 53 14.35 0.51 -2.93
N GLU A 54 13.11 0.87 -2.55
CA GLU A 54 12.86 2.07 -1.74
C GLU A 54 13.57 1.98 -0.38
N GLN A 55 13.59 0.79 0.23
CA GLN A 55 14.31 0.56 1.48
C GLN A 55 15.82 0.78 1.31
N LYS A 56 16.43 0.22 0.25
CA LYS A 56 17.85 0.46 -0.07
C LYS A 56 18.17 1.92 -0.36
N LYS A 57 17.22 2.65 -0.93
CA LYS A 57 17.32 4.10 -1.18
C LYS A 57 17.05 4.95 0.06
N GLY A 58 16.72 4.34 1.20
CA GLY A 58 16.38 5.05 2.44
C GLY A 58 15.10 5.88 2.34
N ARG A 59 14.19 5.52 1.42
CA ARG A 59 12.92 6.23 1.16
C ARG A 59 11.72 5.60 1.87
N THR A 60 11.96 4.60 2.72
CA THR A 60 10.94 4.03 3.63
C THR A 60 10.81 4.86 4.90
N ILE A 61 9.67 4.73 5.58
CA ILE A 61 9.49 5.21 6.95
C ILE A 61 10.10 4.20 7.94
N LYS A 62 10.51 4.70 9.11
CA LYS A 62 10.96 3.87 10.23
C LYS A 62 9.79 3.62 11.18
N THR A 63 9.57 2.36 11.53
CA THR A 63 8.63 1.97 12.58
C THR A 63 9.37 1.16 13.64
N PRO A 64 8.83 1.00 14.86
CA PRO A 64 9.43 0.12 15.88
C PRO A 64 9.64 -1.32 15.41
N LEU A 65 8.89 -1.78 14.40
CA LEU A 65 8.95 -3.13 13.83
C LEU A 65 9.77 -3.23 12.54
N GLY A 66 10.49 -2.16 12.20
CA GLY A 66 11.33 -2.06 11.00
C GLY A 66 10.78 -1.09 9.96
N ASP A 67 11.34 -1.17 8.76
CA ASP A 67 11.03 -0.23 7.68
C ASP A 67 9.68 -0.54 7.03
N ALA A 68 8.94 0.50 6.68
CA ALA A 68 7.63 0.40 6.04
C ALA A 68 7.46 1.48 4.96
N VAL A 69 6.41 1.32 4.16
CA VAL A 69 5.85 2.37 3.29
C VAL A 69 4.40 2.60 3.70
N HIS A 70 3.78 3.64 3.18
CA HIS A 70 2.37 3.92 3.43
C HIS A 70 1.47 3.28 2.37
N LEU A 71 0.38 2.67 2.83
CA LEU A 71 -0.80 2.39 2.05
C LEU A 71 -1.82 3.50 2.31
N ASP A 72 -2.13 4.30 1.29
CA ASP A 72 -3.08 5.40 1.40
C ASP A 72 -4.42 5.03 0.76
N LEU A 73 -5.48 5.10 1.58
CA LEU A 73 -6.86 4.75 1.24
C LEU A 73 -7.81 5.94 1.38
N ARG A 74 -7.32 7.10 1.84
CA ARG A 74 -8.15 8.23 2.26
C ARG A 74 -9.05 8.76 1.14
N HIS A 75 -8.58 8.70 -0.10
CA HIS A 75 -9.31 9.13 -1.29
C HIS A 75 -10.58 8.31 -1.58
N LEU A 76 -10.69 7.09 -1.03
CA LEU A 76 -11.88 6.24 -1.20
C LEU A 76 -13.06 6.73 -0.34
N GLY A 77 -12.76 7.45 0.74
CA GLY A 77 -13.78 7.95 1.66
C GLY A 77 -14.23 6.91 2.69
N ARG A 78 -14.68 7.40 3.84
CA ARG A 78 -15.01 6.57 5.01
C ARG A 78 -16.13 5.57 4.72
N ASP A 79 -17.22 6.01 4.12
CA ASP A 79 -18.39 5.16 3.86
C ASP A 79 -18.03 3.99 2.93
N TYR A 80 -17.29 4.28 1.85
CA TYR A 80 -16.81 3.24 0.94
C TYR A 80 -15.90 2.23 1.62
N LEU A 81 -14.98 2.70 2.47
CA LEU A 81 -14.07 1.82 3.21
C LEU A 81 -14.81 0.92 4.19
N HIS A 82 -15.83 1.42 4.90
CA HIS A 82 -16.64 0.60 5.80
C HIS A 82 -17.57 -0.37 5.06
N GLU A 83 -18.03 -0.03 3.86
CA GLU A 83 -18.83 -0.94 3.03
C GLU A 83 -17.97 -2.05 2.41
N ARG A 84 -16.82 -1.68 1.82
CA ARG A 84 -16.02 -2.55 0.96
C ARG A 84 -14.87 -3.24 1.66
N LEU A 85 -14.29 -2.59 2.68
CA LEU A 85 -13.11 -3.05 3.41
C LEU A 85 -13.32 -3.01 4.95
N PRO A 86 -14.48 -3.44 5.50
CA PRO A 86 -14.80 -3.29 6.93
C PRO A 86 -13.74 -3.92 7.84
N LEU A 87 -13.34 -5.16 7.52
CA LEU A 87 -12.33 -5.89 8.27
C LEU A 87 -10.98 -5.16 8.31
N ILE A 88 -10.60 -4.46 7.23
CA ILE A 88 -9.33 -3.72 7.22
C ILE A 88 -9.41 -2.49 8.11
N CYS A 89 -10.54 -1.78 8.10
CA CYS A 89 -10.77 -0.65 8.99
C CYS A 89 -10.66 -1.10 10.46
N GLU A 90 -11.32 -2.19 10.82
CA GLU A 90 -11.25 -2.75 12.18
C GLU A 90 -9.83 -3.17 12.57
N LEU A 91 -9.12 -3.92 11.73
CA LEU A 91 -7.77 -4.41 12.04
C LEU A 91 -6.75 -3.28 12.18
N THR A 92 -6.81 -2.28 11.30
CA THR A 92 -5.86 -1.15 11.32
C THR A 92 -6.07 -0.26 12.54
N MET A 93 -7.32 -0.01 12.92
CA MET A 93 -7.64 0.70 14.16
C MET A 93 -7.24 -0.11 15.40
N ALA A 94 -7.55 -1.41 15.44
CA ALA A 94 -7.30 -2.25 16.61
C ALA A 94 -5.81 -2.52 16.87
N TYR A 95 -5.01 -2.72 15.82
CA TYR A 95 -3.62 -3.18 15.95
C TYR A 95 -2.58 -2.12 15.59
N ALA A 96 -2.89 -1.19 14.69
CA ALA A 96 -1.98 -0.11 14.33
C ALA A 96 -2.39 1.24 14.95
N GLY A 97 -3.60 1.36 15.50
CA GLY A 97 -4.13 2.64 15.99
C GLY A 97 -4.33 3.66 14.88
N VAL A 98 -4.49 3.21 13.63
CA VAL A 98 -4.63 4.07 12.46
C VAL A 98 -6.01 3.89 11.85
N ASP A 99 -6.76 4.98 11.72
CA ASP A 99 -7.96 5.02 10.89
C ASP A 99 -7.55 5.20 9.42
N PRO A 100 -7.81 4.21 8.54
CA PRO A 100 -7.40 4.26 7.13
C PRO A 100 -8.14 5.33 6.31
N ALA A 101 -9.26 5.85 6.81
CA ALA A 101 -9.98 6.96 6.19
C ALA A 101 -9.32 8.32 6.46
N GLU A 102 -8.53 8.43 7.52
CA GLU A 102 -7.93 9.70 7.97
C GLU A 102 -6.42 9.76 7.76
N SER A 103 -5.73 8.62 7.92
CA SER A 103 -4.27 8.53 7.88
C SER A 103 -3.78 7.31 7.10
N PRO A 104 -2.66 7.43 6.36
CA PRO A 104 -2.09 6.28 5.66
C PRO A 104 -1.60 5.19 6.63
N VAL A 105 -1.76 3.93 6.22
CA VAL A 105 -1.43 2.76 7.04
C VAL A 105 0.00 2.29 6.74
N PRO A 106 0.90 2.15 7.73
CA PRO A 106 2.22 1.56 7.53
C PRO A 106 2.14 0.09 7.11
N ILE A 107 2.74 -0.27 5.99
CA ILE A 107 2.81 -1.64 5.48
C ILE A 107 4.22 -2.03 5.02
N ARG A 108 4.50 -3.34 4.99
CA ARG A 108 5.73 -3.89 4.41
C ARG A 108 5.48 -5.30 3.84
N PRO A 109 6.25 -5.74 2.82
CA PRO A 109 6.29 -7.13 2.42
C PRO A 109 6.72 -8.02 3.59
N VAL A 110 6.08 -9.18 3.71
CA VAL A 110 6.38 -10.20 4.72
C VAL A 110 6.39 -11.58 4.07
N VAL A 111 7.00 -12.55 4.74
CA VAL A 111 6.86 -13.96 4.35
C VAL A 111 5.38 -14.33 4.47
N HIS A 112 4.79 -14.80 3.38
CA HIS A 112 3.37 -15.17 3.33
C HIS A 112 3.14 -16.66 3.10
N TYR A 113 4.01 -17.30 2.32
CA TYR A 113 3.91 -18.72 1.97
C TYR A 113 5.31 -19.32 1.82
N THR A 114 5.48 -20.56 2.25
CA THR A 114 6.72 -21.33 2.09
C THR A 114 6.53 -22.36 0.99
N MET A 115 7.14 -22.13 -0.16
CA MET A 115 7.26 -23.15 -1.21
C MET A 115 8.41 -24.11 -0.86
N GLY A 116 8.26 -25.39 -1.20
CA GLY A 116 9.26 -26.44 -0.98
C GLY A 116 10.34 -26.49 -2.05
#